data_AF-A0A954I119-F1
#
_entry.id   AF-A0A954I119-F1
#
_cell.length_a   1.000
_cell.length_b   1.000
_cell.length_c   1.000
_cell.angle_alpha   90.00
_cell.angle_beta   90.00
_cell.angle_gamma   90.00
#
_symmetry.space_group_name_H-M   'P 1'
#
loop_
_entity.id
_entity.type
_entity.pdbx_description
1 polymer ?
#
loop_
_entity_poly.entity_id
_entity_poly.type
_entity_poly.pdbx_seq_one_letter_code
_entity_poly.pdbx_strand_id
1 'polypeptide(L)'
;MLLFVIRVIYFVIAVASIVTFIAAPDSGAPVVVKSHPYISAMLLIGMAASILIVDVLIPRKRVEVMSAIYFGLLIGVLLSYLTGLALRPVFASRELLGQEAPQWEALISLLTFLVIPYLCVTFLLQTKDDFRFVIPYVEFSRELKAGRPFILDSSALIDGRIADLVGTHIVDSEVLVPQFILLEVQDIADSHDKVRRSRGRRGLDILKTLQQDPRLEVRVVESDPVKGKSVDQRLI
;
A
#
# COMPACT_ATOMS: atom_id res chain seq x y z
N MET A 1 -12.89 11.40 8.63
CA MET A 1 -14.20 12.00 8.26
C MET A 1 -14.65 11.60 6.85
N LEU A 2 -13.84 11.77 5.79
CA LEU A 2 -14.27 11.48 4.41
C LEU A 2 -14.79 10.04 4.18
N LEU A 3 -14.10 9.02 4.69
CA LEU A 3 -14.53 7.61 4.55
C LEU A 3 -15.90 7.34 5.17
N PHE A 4 -16.21 7.98 6.29
CA PHE A 4 -17.52 7.86 6.93
C PHE A 4 -18.61 8.45 6.03
N VAL A 5 -18.35 9.63 5.43
CA VAL A 5 -19.27 10.26 4.47
C VAL A 5 -19.52 9.35 3.26
N ILE A 6 -18.47 8.77 2.68
CA ILE A 6 -18.58 7.84 1.54
C ILE A 6 -19.42 6.61 1.91
N ARG A 7 -19.21 6.02 3.09
CA ARG A 7 -19.98 4.86 3.56
C ARG A 7 -21.46 5.18 3.75
N VAL A 8 -21.78 6.35 4.30
CA VAL A 8 -23.16 6.83 4.44
C VAL A 8 -23.81 7.04 3.07
N ILE A 9 -23.11 7.71 2.14
CA ILE A 9 -23.59 7.92 0.77
C ILE A 9 -23.85 6.59 0.06
N TYR A 10 -22.92 5.64 0.14
CA TYR A 10 -23.09 4.30 -0.43
C TYR A 10 -24.35 3.61 0.12
N PHE A 11 -24.53 3.60 1.45
CA PHE A 11 -25.67 2.94 2.07
C PHE A 11 -27.00 3.58 1.65
N VAL A 12 -27.07 4.92 1.61
CA VAL A 12 -28.26 5.65 1.16
C VAL A 12 -28.57 5.33 -0.30
N ILE A 13 -27.58 5.36 -1.19
CA ILE A 13 -27.76 5.03 -2.62
C ILE A 13 -28.21 3.58 -2.79
N ALA A 14 -27.61 2.64 -2.05
CA ALA A 14 -27.97 1.22 -2.12
C ALA A 14 -29.43 1.00 -1.70
N VAL A 15 -29.84 1.54 -0.54
CA VAL A 15 -31.22 1.42 -0.04
C VAL A 15 -32.21 2.08 -1.01
N ALA A 16 -31.92 3.30 -1.48
CA ALA A 16 -32.78 3.99 -2.44
C ALA A 16 -32.95 3.21 -3.75
N SER A 17 -31.86 2.62 -4.26
CA SER A 17 -31.89 1.82 -5.49
C SER A 17 -32.70 0.54 -5.33
N ILE A 18 -32.53 -0.16 -4.20
CA ILE A 18 -33.29 -1.38 -3.86
C ILE A 18 -34.78 -1.08 -3.72
N VAL A 19 -35.15 -0.03 -2.97
CA VAL A 19 -36.55 0.36 -2.78
C VAL A 19 -37.18 0.77 -4.11
N THR A 20 -36.47 1.55 -4.93
CA THR A 20 -36.96 1.96 -6.26
C THR A 20 -37.16 0.75 -7.18
N PHE A 21 -36.22 -0.20 -7.17
CA PHE A 21 -36.31 -1.42 -7.99
C PHE A 21 -37.51 -2.31 -7.60
N ILE A 22 -37.80 -2.44 -6.31
CA ILE A 22 -38.93 -3.25 -5.82
C ILE A 22 -40.27 -2.54 -6.03
N ALA A 23 -40.31 -1.22 -5.82
CA ALA A 23 -41.54 -0.43 -5.95
C ALA A 23 -41.95 -0.17 -7.41
N ALA A 24 -41.00 -0.19 -8.35
CA ALA A 24 -41.27 0.05 -9.76
C ALA A 24 -42.08 -1.12 -10.40
N PRO A 25 -43.27 -0.86 -10.97
CA PRO A 25 -44.12 -1.89 -11.58
C PRO A 25 -43.44 -2.62 -12.75
N ASP A 26 -42.64 -1.91 -13.54
CA ASP A 26 -41.98 -2.38 -14.76
C ASP A 26 -40.49 -2.71 -14.57
N SER A 27 -40.03 -2.91 -13.33
CA SER A 27 -38.62 -3.16 -13.03
C SER A 27 -38.03 -4.46 -13.59
N GLY A 28 -38.87 -5.33 -14.18
CA GLY A 28 -38.47 -6.69 -14.55
C GLY A 28 -38.13 -7.57 -13.34
N ALA A 29 -38.50 -7.16 -12.11
CA ALA A 29 -38.21 -7.93 -10.91
C ALA A 29 -38.85 -9.33 -10.97
N PRO A 30 -38.12 -10.39 -10.55
CA PRO A 30 -38.64 -11.76 -10.50
C PRO A 30 -39.96 -11.85 -9.71
N VAL A 31 -40.82 -12.80 -10.05
CA VAL A 31 -42.11 -13.03 -9.38
C VAL A 31 -41.95 -13.22 -7.86
N VAL A 32 -40.85 -13.85 -7.42
CA VAL A 32 -40.51 -14.03 -6.00
C VAL A 32 -40.29 -12.68 -5.28
N VAL A 33 -39.67 -11.70 -5.96
CA VAL A 33 -39.41 -10.36 -5.41
C VAL A 33 -40.71 -9.56 -5.34
N LYS A 34 -41.55 -9.62 -6.39
CA LYS A 34 -42.84 -8.93 -6.43
C LYS A 34 -43.88 -9.49 -5.44
N SER A 35 -43.87 -10.82 -5.23
CA SER A 35 -44.79 -11.47 -4.29
C SER A 35 -44.45 -11.18 -2.82
N HIS A 36 -43.17 -10.98 -2.50
CA HIS A 36 -42.69 -10.72 -1.14
C HIS A 36 -41.78 -9.49 -1.09
N PRO A 37 -42.32 -8.27 -1.26
CA PRO A 37 -41.52 -7.05 -1.41
C PRO A 37 -40.72 -6.71 -0.14
N TYR A 38 -41.29 -6.92 1.04
CA TYR A 38 -40.61 -6.60 2.31
C TYR A 38 -39.46 -7.57 2.63
N ILE A 39 -39.65 -8.88 2.39
CA ILE A 39 -38.63 -9.90 2.66
C ILE A 39 -37.46 -9.75 1.69
N SER A 40 -37.74 -9.53 0.40
CA SER A 40 -36.72 -9.30 -0.62
C SER A 40 -35.94 -8.00 -0.36
N ALA A 41 -36.61 -6.92 0.04
CA ALA A 41 -35.95 -5.68 0.45
C ALA A 41 -34.99 -5.92 1.63
N MET A 42 -35.44 -6.64 2.66
CA MET A 42 -34.62 -6.91 3.84
C MET A 42 -33.36 -7.73 3.50
N LEU A 43 -33.50 -8.75 2.63
CA LEU A 43 -32.37 -9.56 2.17
C LEU A 43 -31.36 -8.75 1.36
N LEU A 44 -31.83 -7.95 0.40
CA LEU A 44 -30.96 -7.14 -0.46
C LEU A 44 -30.24 -6.04 0.33
N ILE A 45 -30.94 -5.38 1.26
CA ILE A 45 -30.33 -4.40 2.16
C ILE A 45 -29.31 -5.08 3.08
N GLY A 46 -29.62 -6.28 3.58
CA GLY A 46 -28.69 -7.08 4.37
C GLY A 46 -27.40 -7.42 3.62
N MET A 47 -27.50 -7.75 2.33
CA MET A 47 -26.34 -8.00 1.46
C MET A 47 -25.52 -6.73 1.20
N ALA A 48 -26.16 -5.59 0.99
CA ALA A 48 -25.44 -4.32 0.87
C ALA A 48 -24.75 -3.91 2.18
N ALA A 49 -25.41 -4.16 3.32
CA ALA A 49 -24.86 -3.88 4.65
C ALA A 49 -23.67 -4.79 4.98
N SER A 50 -23.67 -6.06 4.55
CA SER A 50 -22.56 -6.98 4.80
C SER A 50 -21.27 -6.52 4.11
N ILE A 51 -21.36 -5.97 2.89
CA ILE A 51 -20.23 -5.36 2.18
C ILE A 51 -19.66 -4.18 2.99
N LEU A 52 -20.55 -3.34 3.54
CA LEU A 52 -20.16 -2.20 4.37
C LEU A 52 -19.48 -2.64 5.67
N ILE A 53 -20.01 -3.69 6.32
CA ILE A 53 -19.41 -4.30 7.52
C ILE A 53 -18.00 -4.81 7.22
N VAL A 54 -17.82 -5.55 6.11
CA VAL A 54 -16.50 -6.04 5.68
C VAL A 54 -15.54 -4.86 5.44
N ASP A 55 -16.00 -3.79 4.81
CA ASP A 55 -15.17 -2.60 4.59
C ASP A 55 -14.76 -1.90 5.90
N VAL A 56 -15.64 -1.89 6.90
CA VAL A 56 -15.35 -1.34 8.24
C VAL A 56 -14.38 -2.23 9.01
N LEU A 57 -14.53 -3.56 8.92
CA LEU A 57 -13.68 -4.54 9.62
C LEU A 57 -12.24 -4.60 9.09
N ILE A 58 -11.99 -4.12 7.86
CA ILE A 58 -10.66 -4.10 7.25
C ILE A 58 -10.16 -2.65 7.14
N PRO A 59 -9.68 -2.04 8.24
CA PRO A 59 -9.35 -0.62 8.30
C PRO A 59 -8.08 -0.23 7.56
N ARG A 60 -7.18 -1.18 7.27
CA ARG A 60 -5.90 -0.93 6.58
C ARG A 60 -5.72 -1.93 5.44
N LYS A 61 -6.03 -1.49 4.22
CA LYS A 61 -5.77 -2.25 2.99
C LYS A 61 -4.46 -1.73 2.39
N ARG A 62 -3.46 -2.61 2.24
CA ARG A 62 -2.24 -2.25 1.48
C ARG A 62 -2.64 -2.10 0.01
N VAL A 63 -2.40 -0.92 -0.58
CA VAL A 63 -2.80 -0.63 -1.96
C VAL A 63 -2.18 -1.64 -2.93
N GLU A 64 -0.93 -2.03 -2.71
CA GLU A 64 -0.22 -3.05 -3.47
C GLU A 64 -0.99 -4.40 -3.49
N VAL A 65 -1.48 -4.84 -2.34
CA VAL A 65 -2.23 -6.10 -2.20
C VAL A 65 -3.58 -5.99 -2.92
N MET A 66 -4.26 -4.86 -2.79
CA MET A 66 -5.53 -4.63 -3.49
C MET A 66 -5.34 -4.62 -5.01
N SER A 67 -4.33 -3.91 -5.50
CA SER A 67 -4.00 -3.86 -6.93
C SER A 67 -3.64 -5.25 -7.46
N ALA A 68 -2.82 -6.01 -6.74
CA ALA A 68 -2.46 -7.38 -7.13
C ALA A 68 -3.69 -8.30 -7.22
N ILE A 69 -4.63 -8.20 -6.27
CA ILE A 69 -5.89 -8.96 -6.30
C ILE A 69 -6.74 -8.54 -7.50
N TYR A 70 -6.94 -7.24 -7.72
CA TYR A 70 -7.78 -6.76 -8.83
C TYR A 70 -7.21 -7.11 -10.21
N PHE A 71 -5.90 -6.87 -10.43
CA PHE A 71 -5.23 -7.24 -11.67
C PHE A 71 -5.19 -8.75 -11.86
N GLY A 72 -4.92 -9.52 -10.80
CA GLY A 72 -4.90 -10.98 -10.87
C GLY A 72 -6.26 -11.57 -11.21
N LEU A 73 -7.34 -11.03 -10.61
CA LEU A 73 -8.70 -11.43 -10.94
C LEU A 73 -9.05 -11.06 -12.39
N LEU A 74 -8.74 -9.84 -12.82
CA LEU A 74 -9.02 -9.36 -14.17
C LEU A 74 -8.31 -10.20 -15.24
N ILE A 75 -6.99 -10.38 -15.09
CA ILE A 75 -6.17 -11.17 -16.00
C ILE A 75 -6.60 -12.64 -15.95
N GLY A 76 -6.84 -13.17 -14.75
CA GLY A 76 -7.25 -14.55 -14.57
C GLY A 76 -8.58 -14.86 -15.26
N VAL A 77 -9.60 -14.01 -15.08
CA VAL A 77 -10.90 -14.16 -15.75
C VAL A 77 -10.76 -14.03 -17.26
N LEU A 78 -9.95 -13.08 -17.74
CA LEU A 78 -9.66 -12.93 -19.17
C LEU A 78 -9.00 -14.19 -19.74
N LEU A 79 -7.99 -14.73 -19.06
CA LEU A 79 -7.31 -15.96 -19.48
C LEU A 79 -8.27 -17.15 -19.45
N SER A 80 -9.09 -17.32 -18.41
CA SER A 80 -10.12 -18.36 -18.37
C SER A 80 -11.07 -18.28 -19.56
N TYR A 81 -11.51 -17.07 -19.91
CA TYR A 81 -12.37 -16.84 -21.06
C TYR A 81 -11.67 -17.17 -22.40
N LEU A 82 -10.41 -16.75 -22.57
CA LEU A 82 -9.62 -17.05 -23.77
C LEU A 82 -9.33 -18.54 -23.90
N THR A 83 -9.03 -19.24 -22.80
CA THR A 83 -8.86 -20.70 -22.78
C THR A 83 -10.16 -21.40 -23.16
N GLY A 84 -11.30 -20.93 -22.66
CA GLY A 84 -12.61 -21.43 -23.08
C GLY A 84 -12.82 -21.29 -24.59
N LEU A 85 -12.54 -20.10 -25.17
CA LEU A 85 -12.61 -19.88 -26.61
C LEU A 85 -11.68 -20.80 -27.41
N ALA A 86 -10.45 -21.00 -26.93
CA ALA A 86 -9.46 -21.86 -27.58
C ALA A 86 -9.86 -23.34 -27.57
N LEU A 87 -10.57 -23.80 -26.52
CA LEU A 87 -11.00 -25.19 -26.38
C LEU A 87 -12.36 -25.51 -27.01
N ARG A 88 -13.17 -24.50 -27.36
CA ARG A 88 -14.44 -24.68 -28.09
C ARG A 88 -14.37 -25.64 -29.28
N PRO A 89 -13.40 -25.57 -30.21
CA PRO A 89 -13.34 -26.52 -31.33
C PRO A 89 -13.13 -27.97 -30.88
N VAL A 90 -12.41 -28.19 -29.77
CA VAL A 90 -12.21 -29.52 -29.18
C VAL A 90 -13.54 -30.05 -28.65
N PHE A 91 -14.31 -29.23 -27.92
CA PHE A 91 -15.63 -29.62 -27.42
C PHE A 91 -16.67 -29.80 -28.53
N ALA A 92 -16.55 -29.05 -29.63
CA ALA A 92 -17.42 -29.21 -30.79
C ALA A 92 -17.14 -30.51 -31.57
N SER A 93 -15.95 -31.10 -31.42
CA SER A 93 -15.57 -32.33 -32.12
C SER A 93 -16.25 -33.57 -31.51
N ARG A 94 -17.39 -33.95 -32.08
CA ARG A 94 -18.15 -35.14 -31.66
C ARG A 94 -17.37 -36.46 -31.81
N GLU A 95 -16.36 -36.48 -32.67
CA GLU A 95 -15.47 -37.64 -32.85
C GLU A 95 -14.58 -37.89 -31.62
N LEU A 96 -14.22 -36.85 -30.86
CA LEU A 96 -13.28 -36.97 -29.74
C LEU A 96 -13.97 -37.25 -28.40
N LEU A 97 -15.13 -36.63 -28.17
CA LEU A 97 -15.78 -36.58 -26.85
C LEU A 97 -17.18 -37.23 -26.81
N GLY A 98 -17.69 -37.70 -27.96
CA GLY A 98 -18.99 -38.38 -28.05
C GLY A 98 -20.17 -37.49 -27.65
N GLN A 99 -21.25 -38.10 -27.12
CA GLN A 99 -22.47 -37.38 -26.71
C GLN A 99 -22.29 -36.55 -25.42
N GLU A 100 -21.26 -36.84 -24.62
CA GLU A 100 -21.00 -36.18 -23.33
C GLU A 100 -20.18 -34.88 -23.46
N ALA A 101 -19.81 -34.48 -24.68
CA ALA A 101 -19.05 -33.26 -24.96
C ALA A 101 -19.55 -31.98 -24.23
N PRO A 102 -20.86 -31.66 -24.17
CA PRO A 102 -21.32 -30.46 -23.47
C PRO A 102 -21.15 -30.55 -21.94
N GLN A 103 -21.18 -31.74 -21.35
CA GLN A 103 -20.93 -31.91 -19.91
C GLN A 103 -19.45 -31.66 -19.58
N TRP A 104 -18.55 -32.16 -20.43
CA TRP A 104 -17.11 -31.91 -20.31
C TRP A 104 -16.76 -30.43 -20.51
N GLU A 105 -17.40 -29.76 -21.48
CA GLU A 105 -17.22 -28.32 -21.69
C GLU A 105 -17.62 -27.52 -20.45
N ALA A 106 -18.77 -27.83 -19.85
CA ALA A 106 -19.26 -27.17 -18.64
C ALA A 106 -18.33 -27.41 -17.45
N LEU A 107 -17.88 -28.66 -17.24
CA LEU A 107 -16.96 -29.02 -16.17
C LEU A 107 -15.61 -28.30 -16.32
N ILE A 108 -15.01 -28.34 -17.52
CA ILE A 108 -13.72 -27.70 -17.77
C ILE A 108 -13.84 -26.19 -17.63
N SER A 109 -14.91 -25.58 -18.16
CA SER A 109 -15.15 -24.14 -17.98
C SER A 109 -15.22 -23.76 -16.51
N LEU A 110 -16.00 -24.50 -15.70
CA LEU A 110 -16.08 -24.28 -14.25
C LEU A 110 -14.70 -24.34 -13.59
N LEU A 111 -13.92 -25.39 -13.87
CA LEU A 111 -12.59 -25.57 -13.31
C LEU A 111 -11.65 -24.43 -13.74
N THR A 112 -11.67 -24.04 -15.01
CA THR A 112 -10.82 -22.98 -15.54
C THR A 112 -11.16 -21.62 -14.90
N PHE A 113 -12.43 -21.31 -14.68
CA PHE A 113 -12.86 -20.06 -14.01
C PHE A 113 -12.57 -20.04 -12.50
N LEU A 114 -12.35 -21.20 -11.88
CA LEU A 114 -11.97 -21.28 -10.46
C LEU A 114 -10.45 -21.24 -10.29
N VAL A 115 -9.73 -22.05 -11.08
CA VAL A 115 -8.30 -22.33 -10.89
C VAL A 115 -7.43 -21.20 -11.44
N ILE A 116 -7.67 -20.73 -12.67
CA ILE A 116 -6.78 -19.72 -13.30
C ILE A 116 -6.78 -18.41 -12.51
N PRO A 117 -7.93 -17.82 -12.11
CA PRO A 117 -7.92 -16.58 -11.35
C PRO A 117 -7.22 -16.72 -9.99
N TYR A 118 -7.39 -17.85 -9.31
CA TYR A 118 -6.68 -18.14 -8.07
C TYR A 118 -5.16 -18.20 -8.27
N LEU A 119 -4.69 -18.88 -9.33
CA LEU A 119 -3.26 -18.96 -9.64
C LEU A 119 -2.70 -17.59 -10.03
N CYS A 120 -3.41 -16.79 -10.83
CA CYS A 120 -2.98 -15.44 -11.20
C CYS A 120 -2.86 -14.52 -9.99
N VAL A 121 -3.85 -14.52 -9.09
CA VAL A 121 -3.81 -13.72 -7.86
C VAL A 121 -2.66 -14.17 -6.95
N THR A 122 -2.50 -15.48 -6.76
CA THR A 122 -1.44 -16.03 -5.90
C THR A 122 -0.05 -15.72 -6.45
N PHE A 123 0.15 -15.88 -7.76
CA PHE A 123 1.39 -15.55 -8.44
C PHE A 123 1.74 -14.07 -8.31
N LEU A 124 0.79 -13.16 -8.55
CA LEU A 124 1.02 -11.73 -8.39
C LEU A 124 1.31 -11.34 -6.94
N LEU A 125 0.62 -11.96 -5.98
CA LEU A 125 0.89 -11.70 -4.55
C LEU A 125 2.25 -12.23 -4.09
N GLN A 126 2.71 -13.36 -4.63
CA GLN A 126 4.02 -13.93 -4.32
C GLN A 126 5.17 -13.13 -4.95
N THR A 127 4.93 -12.53 -6.11
CA THR A 127 5.96 -11.79 -6.87
C THR A 127 5.92 -10.28 -6.65
N LYS A 128 4.93 -9.76 -5.90
CA LYS A 128 4.74 -8.31 -5.67
C LYS A 128 5.96 -7.61 -5.07
N ASP A 129 6.77 -8.33 -4.28
CA ASP A 129 7.95 -7.76 -3.61
C ASP A 129 9.21 -7.81 -4.50
N ASP A 130 9.21 -8.65 -5.54
CA ASP A 130 10.30 -8.79 -6.51
C ASP A 130 10.17 -7.82 -7.69
N PHE A 131 8.92 -7.46 -8.06
CA PHE A 131 8.64 -6.49 -9.11
C PHE A 131 8.46 -5.07 -8.56
N ARG A 132 9.53 -4.47 -8.04
CA ARG A 132 9.59 -3.01 -7.76
C ARG A 132 9.44 -2.10 -9.00
N PHE A 133 9.09 -2.65 -10.18
CA PHE A 133 9.30 -2.00 -11.48
C PHE A 133 8.05 -1.73 -12.34
N VAL A 134 6.86 -2.29 -12.04
CA VAL A 134 5.75 -2.29 -13.04
C VAL A 134 4.60 -1.32 -12.72
N ILE A 135 4.53 -0.79 -11.50
CA ILE A 135 3.75 0.41 -11.23
C ILE A 135 4.74 1.32 -10.51
N PRO A 136 5.17 2.45 -11.08
CA PRO A 136 5.66 3.51 -10.23
C PRO A 136 4.47 3.80 -9.33
N TYR A 137 4.53 3.28 -8.11
CA TYR A 137 3.83 3.90 -7.01
C TYR A 137 4.37 5.32 -7.12
N VAL A 138 3.58 6.22 -7.72
CA VAL A 138 3.77 7.64 -7.51
C VAL A 138 3.33 7.79 -6.06
N GLU A 139 4.22 7.31 -5.20
CA GLU A 139 4.27 7.68 -3.83
C GLU A 139 4.41 9.19 -3.98
N PHE A 140 3.30 9.88 -3.76
CA PHE A 140 3.36 11.23 -3.21
C PHE A 140 3.93 11.14 -1.78
N SER A 141 4.95 10.30 -1.53
CA SER A 141 6.02 10.68 -0.64
C SER A 141 6.56 11.93 -1.32
N ARG A 142 6.36 13.07 -0.64
CA ARG A 142 6.87 14.39 -1.02
C ARG A 142 8.15 14.17 -1.80
N GLU A 143 8.17 14.68 -3.04
CA GLU A 143 9.34 14.77 -3.91
C GLU A 143 10.57 14.39 -3.10
N LEU A 144 11.14 13.19 -3.36
CA LEU A 144 12.51 12.92 -2.97
C LEU A 144 13.28 14.10 -3.51
N LYS A 145 13.46 15.06 -2.60
CA LYS A 145 14.30 16.22 -2.64
C LYS A 145 15.57 15.69 -3.30
N ALA A 146 15.72 16.00 -4.60
CA ALA A 146 16.35 15.13 -5.60
C ALA A 146 17.88 15.01 -5.48
N GLY A 147 18.42 15.19 -4.29
CA GLY A 147 19.80 14.94 -3.94
C GLY A 147 19.94 13.66 -3.14
N ARG A 148 21.14 13.07 -3.22
CA ARG A 148 21.57 12.04 -2.28
C ARG A 148 21.41 12.58 -0.85
N PRO A 149 20.93 11.76 0.10
CA PRO A 149 20.83 12.20 1.48
C PRO A 149 22.21 12.59 2.01
N PHE A 150 22.27 13.66 2.80
CA PHE A 150 23.49 14.04 3.49
C PHE A 150 23.61 13.22 4.76
N ILE A 151 24.75 12.57 4.96
CA ILE A 151 25.05 11.91 6.23
C ILE A 151 25.80 12.92 7.09
N LEU A 152 25.30 13.12 8.32
CA LEU A 152 25.87 14.08 9.24
C LEU A 152 26.93 13.42 10.13
N ASP A 153 28.07 14.09 10.25
CA ASP A 153 29.18 13.70 11.13
C ASP A 153 29.15 14.47 12.47
N SER A 154 29.79 13.93 13.50
CA SER A 154 29.87 14.54 14.83
C SER A 154 30.64 15.86 14.80
N SER A 155 31.69 15.95 13.98
CA SER A 155 32.48 17.17 13.80
C SER A 155 31.63 18.32 13.22
N ALA A 156 30.82 18.03 12.20
CA ALA A 156 29.93 18.98 11.55
C ALA A 156 28.85 19.51 12.50
N LEU A 157 28.31 18.64 13.37
CA LEU A 157 27.37 19.01 14.43
C LEU A 157 28.01 19.92 15.48
N ILE A 158 29.19 19.57 15.98
CA ILE A 158 29.87 20.31 17.05
C ILE A 158 30.28 21.72 16.59
N ASP A 159 30.72 21.84 15.34
CA ASP A 159 31.15 23.10 14.75
C ASP A 159 29.96 24.02 14.41
N GLY A 160 28.88 23.44 13.89
CA GLY A 160 27.57 24.07 13.79
C GLY A 160 27.28 24.91 12.56
N ARG A 161 28.26 25.09 11.67
CA ARG A 161 28.08 25.76 10.37
C ARG A 161 27.04 25.07 9.48
N ILE A 162 26.70 23.82 9.76
CA ILE A 162 25.63 23.12 9.04
C ILE A 162 24.27 23.81 9.20
N ALA A 163 23.98 24.42 10.35
CA ALA A 163 22.75 25.17 10.57
C ALA A 163 22.70 26.42 9.68
N ASP A 164 23.82 27.13 9.56
CA ASP A 164 23.92 28.31 8.68
C ASP A 164 23.76 27.92 7.21
N LEU A 165 24.36 26.79 6.80
CA LEU A 165 24.29 26.26 5.44
C LEU A 165 22.88 25.75 5.06
N VAL A 166 22.13 25.21 6.02
CA VAL A 166 20.70 24.93 5.84
C VAL A 166 19.91 26.24 5.74
N GLY A 167 20.27 27.25 6.54
CA GLY A 167 19.67 28.58 6.51
C GLY A 167 19.85 29.34 5.19
N THR A 168 20.89 29.06 4.40
CA THR A 168 21.09 29.67 3.06
C THR A 168 20.23 29.06 1.96
N HIS A 169 19.43 28.03 2.26
CA HIS A 169 18.58 27.33 1.29
C HIS A 169 19.35 26.62 0.16
N ILE A 170 20.62 26.28 0.38
CA ILE A 170 21.42 25.50 -0.57
C ILE A 170 21.21 23.98 -0.34
N VAL A 171 20.85 23.58 0.90
CA VAL A 171 20.60 22.18 1.25
C VAL A 171 19.12 21.86 1.15
N ASP A 172 18.76 21.25 0.04
CA ASP A 172 17.42 20.76 -0.24
C ASP A 172 17.34 19.23 -0.22
N SER A 173 18.16 18.52 0.56
CA SER A 173 18.08 17.05 0.69
C SER A 173 17.78 16.61 2.13
N GLU A 174 17.34 15.36 2.31
CA GLU A 174 17.22 14.72 3.64
C GLU A 174 18.59 14.66 4.33
N VAL A 175 18.62 14.91 5.64
CA VAL A 175 19.81 14.77 6.49
C VAL A 175 19.65 13.56 7.39
N LEU A 176 20.52 12.58 7.20
CA LEU A 176 20.58 11.36 8.00
C LEU A 176 21.59 11.54 9.13
N VAL A 177 21.16 11.22 10.35
CA VAL A 177 22.01 11.23 11.53
C VAL A 177 22.11 9.81 12.07
N PRO A 178 23.22 9.10 11.85
CA PRO A 178 23.42 7.76 12.41
C PRO A 178 23.41 7.79 13.93
N GLN A 179 22.85 6.75 14.56
CA GLN A 179 22.75 6.68 16.02
C GLN A 179 24.11 6.78 16.72
N PHE A 180 25.18 6.22 16.15
CA PHE A 180 26.52 6.30 16.75
C PHE A 180 27.08 7.73 16.79
N ILE A 181 26.68 8.60 15.85
CA ILE A 181 27.08 10.02 15.85
C ILE A 181 26.43 10.74 17.03
N LEU A 182 25.16 10.46 17.30
CA LEU A 182 24.47 11.02 18.47
C LEU A 182 25.12 10.60 19.78
N LEU A 183 25.50 9.32 19.89
CA LEU A 183 26.19 8.79 21.06
C LEU A 183 27.53 9.49 21.28
N GLU A 184 28.34 9.69 20.23
CA GLU A 184 29.61 10.40 20.37
C GLU A 184 29.42 11.86 20.81
N VAL A 185 28.46 12.58 20.22
CA VAL A 185 28.19 13.98 20.62
C VAL A 185 27.70 14.06 22.06
N GLN A 186 26.89 13.09 22.52
CA GLN A 186 26.46 12.97 23.92
C GLN A 186 27.65 12.68 24.85
N ASP A 187 28.52 11.74 24.49
CA ASP A 187 29.74 11.43 25.27
C ASP A 187 30.64 12.67 25.43
N ILE A 188 30.75 13.49 24.38
CA ILE A 188 31.48 14.76 24.42
C ILE A 188 30.74 15.78 25.31
N ALA A 189 29.41 15.82 25.25
CA ALA A 189 28.56 16.70 26.06
C ALA A 189 28.55 16.35 27.55
N ASP A 190 28.97 15.14 27.92
CA ASP A 190 29.10 14.65 29.30
C ASP A 190 30.56 14.62 29.79
N SER A 191 31.52 15.09 28.98
CA SER A 191 32.94 15.13 29.33
C SER A 191 33.24 15.95 30.60
N HIS A 192 34.23 15.52 31.39
CA HIS A 192 34.74 16.26 32.54
C HIS A 192 35.40 17.59 32.17
N ASP A 193 35.93 17.70 30.94
CA ASP A 193 36.49 18.94 30.42
C ASP A 193 35.38 19.93 30.05
N LYS A 194 35.37 21.10 30.71
CA LYS A 194 34.40 22.17 30.49
C LYS A 194 34.32 22.62 29.02
N VAL A 195 35.45 22.67 28.31
CA VAL A 195 35.50 23.11 26.91
C VAL A 195 34.84 22.07 26.00
N ARG A 196 35.19 20.79 26.18
CA ARG A 196 34.56 19.68 25.43
C ARG A 196 33.07 19.59 25.72
N ARG A 197 32.68 19.70 26.99
CA ARG A 197 31.28 19.71 27.43
C ARG A 197 30.45 20.81 26.75
N SER A 198 30.99 22.03 26.73
CA SER A 198 30.35 23.18 26.09
C SER A 198 30.14 22.94 24.58
N ARG A 199 31.15 22.38 23.91
CA ARG A 199 31.09 22.04 22.49
C ARG A 199 30.07 20.93 22.17
N GLY A 200 30.04 19.86 22.96
CA GLY A 200 29.07 18.77 22.78
C GLY A 200 27.62 19.25 22.97
N ARG A 201 27.36 20.04 24.01
CA ARG A 201 26.04 20.64 24.25
C ARG A 201 25.60 21.53 23.09
N ARG A 202 26.50 22.37 22.58
CA ARG A 202 26.24 23.20 21.39
C ARG A 202 25.84 22.32 20.18
N GLY A 203 26.52 21.20 19.95
CA GLY A 203 26.20 20.27 18.86
C GLY A 203 24.79 19.66 18.99
N LEU A 204 24.38 19.31 20.21
CA LEU A 204 23.00 18.84 20.47
C LEU A 204 21.95 19.94 20.25
N ASP A 205 22.25 21.18 20.63
CA ASP A 205 21.37 22.34 20.40
C ASP A 205 21.20 22.63 18.90
N ILE A 206 22.26 22.49 18.11
CA ILE A 206 22.23 22.62 16.66
C ILE A 206 21.37 21.52 16.03
N LEU A 207 21.56 20.27 16.44
CA LEU A 207 20.72 19.16 15.96
C LEU A 207 19.23 19.44 16.23
N LYS A 208 18.90 19.90 17.44
CA LYS A 208 17.53 20.26 17.81
C LYS A 208 16.99 21.39 16.92
N THR A 209 17.81 22.37 16.60
CA THR A 209 17.46 23.47 15.71
C THR A 209 17.16 22.95 14.29
N LEU A 210 18.01 22.06 13.77
CA LEU A 210 17.80 21.41 12.47
C LEU A 210 16.50 20.58 12.43
N GLN A 211 16.19 19.86 13.52
CA GLN A 211 14.95 19.07 13.64
C GLN A 211 13.68 19.92 13.73
N GLN A 212 13.80 21.17 14.19
CA GLN A 212 12.69 22.11 14.30
C GLN A 212 12.40 22.87 12.99
N ASP A 213 13.29 22.80 12.00
CA ASP A 213 13.07 23.42 10.70
C ASP A 213 12.04 22.61 9.88
N PRO A 214 10.87 23.19 9.55
CA PRO A 214 9.82 22.48 8.82
C PRO A 214 10.19 22.13 7.36
N ARG A 215 11.29 22.70 6.85
CA ARG A 215 11.76 22.50 5.47
C ARG A 215 12.83 21.43 5.36
N LEU A 216 13.49 21.08 6.46
CA LEU A 216 14.53 20.06 6.51
C LEU A 216 13.96 18.76 7.11
N GLU A 217 14.12 17.66 6.39
CA GLU A 217 13.83 16.34 6.96
C GLU A 217 15.11 15.80 7.61
N VAL A 218 15.10 15.74 8.94
CA VAL A 218 16.20 15.17 9.73
C VAL A 218 15.75 13.83 10.29
N ARG A 219 16.41 12.75 9.88
CA ARG A 219 16.07 11.40 10.31
C ARG A 219 17.22 10.74 11.06
N VAL A 220 16.91 10.20 12.23
CA VAL A 220 17.86 9.35 12.96
C VAL A 220 17.76 7.94 12.40
N VAL A 221 18.91 7.37 12.01
CA VAL A 221 18.98 6.03 11.41
C VAL A 221 19.71 5.10 12.36
N GLU A 222 19.08 3.96 12.64
CA GLU A 222 19.73 2.85 13.32
C GLU A 222 20.74 2.21 12.36
N SER A 223 21.98 2.13 12.81
CA SER A 223 23.07 1.49 12.06
C SER A 223 23.62 0.36 12.90
N ASP A 224 23.78 -0.82 12.31
CA ASP A 224 24.32 -1.98 13.02
C ASP A 224 25.71 -1.66 13.61
N PRO A 225 25.98 -2.03 14.87
CA PRO A 225 27.25 -1.75 15.51
C PRO A 225 28.36 -2.57 14.84
N VAL A 226 29.14 -1.93 13.96
CA VAL A 226 30.38 -2.53 13.44
C VAL A 226 31.43 -2.52 14.54
N LYS A 227 31.57 -3.64 15.25
CA LYS A 227 32.54 -3.81 16.34
C LYS A 227 33.97 -3.53 15.84
N GLY A 228 34.71 -2.72 16.58
CA GLY A 228 36.14 -2.47 16.35
C GLY A 228 36.48 -1.34 15.37
N LYS A 229 35.49 -0.69 14.74
CA LYS A 229 35.73 0.47 13.85
C LYS A 229 35.57 1.80 14.59
N SER A 230 36.43 2.78 14.25
CA SER A 230 36.26 4.18 14.67
C SER A 230 35.01 4.81 14.06
N VAL A 231 34.57 5.96 14.57
CA VAL A 231 33.39 6.67 14.05
C VAL A 231 33.54 6.96 12.55
N ASP A 232 34.67 7.52 12.14
CA ASP A 232 34.95 7.83 10.73
C ASP A 232 34.89 6.58 9.83
N GLN A 233 35.36 5.45 10.33
CA GLN A 233 35.35 4.17 9.60
C GLN A 233 33.94 3.56 9.50
N ARG A 234 32.97 4.03 10.29
CA ARG A 234 31.56 3.62 10.21
C ARG A 234 30.77 4.50 9.24
N LEU A 235 31.32 5.64 8.82
CA LEU A 235 30.73 6.51 7.80
C LEU A 235 31.07 6.07 6.36
N ILE A 236 32.00 5.14 6.18
CA ILE A 236 32.45 4.54 4.90
C ILE A 236 31.97 3.09 4.80
#